data_AF-A0A839UZP2-F1
#
_entry.id   AF-A0A839UZP2-F1
#
_cell.length_a   1.000
_cell.length_b   1.000
_cell.length_c   1.000
_cell.angle_alpha   90.00
_cell.angle_beta   90.00
_cell.angle_gamma   90.00
#
_symmetry.space_group_name_H-M   'P 1'
#
loop_
_entity.id
_entity.type
_entity.pdbx_description
1 polymer ?
#
loop_
_entity_poly.entity_id
_entity_poly.type
_entity_poly.pdbx_seq_one_letter_code
_entity_poly.pdbx_strand_id
1 'polypeptide(L)' 'MTMSDIVLCEPVRTAIGSYNGTLKGVAATELGSVVVCETLRRAGLDGAKLDTVVMGNVVQAG' A
#
# COMPACT_ATOMS: atom_id res chain seq x y z
N MET A 1 2.71 -13.71 -25.84
CA MET A 1 1.84 -13.11 -24.81
C MET A 1 1.04 -12.01 -25.48
N THR A 2 -0.21 -12.26 -25.84
CA THR A 2 -1.11 -11.22 -26.40
C THR A 2 -2.49 -11.37 -25.79
N MET A 3 -2.61 -10.74 -24.63
CA MET A 3 -3.72 -10.13 -23.91
C MET A 3 -2.99 -9.72 -22.62
N SER A 4 -2.97 -8.43 -22.25
CA SER A 4 -2.10 -7.97 -21.16
C SER A 4 -2.43 -8.73 -19.88
N ASP A 5 -1.61 -9.71 -19.52
CA ASP A 5 -1.83 -10.54 -18.35
C ASP A 5 -1.72 -9.64 -17.12
N ILE A 6 -2.82 -9.53 -16.36
CA ILE A 6 -2.84 -8.80 -15.11
C ILE A 6 -2.39 -9.77 -14.02
N VAL A 7 -1.24 -9.49 -13.43
CA VAL A 7 -0.64 -10.31 -12.38
C VAL A 7 -0.60 -9.55 -11.06
N LEU A 8 -0.74 -10.28 -9.95
CA LEU A 8 -0.47 -9.77 -8.61
C LEU A 8 0.99 -10.06 -8.29
N CYS A 9 1.78 -9.02 -8.03
CA CYS A 9 3.20 -9.19 -7.70
C CYS A 9 3.37 -9.68 -6.25
N GLU A 10 3.24 -8.78 -5.27
CA GLU A 10 3.58 -9.06 -3.87
C GLU A 10 2.59 -8.38 -2.91
N PRO A 11 1.44 -9.01 -2.61
CA PRO A 11 0.44 -8.40 -1.73
C PRO A 11 0.90 -8.42 -0.27
N VAL A 12 0.92 -7.25 0.37
CA VAL A 12 1.26 -7.10 1.80
C VAL A 12 0.29 -6.16 2.51
N ARG A 13 0.35 -6.16 3.85
CA ARG A 13 -0.45 -5.28 4.70
C ARG A 13 0.30 -4.91 5.97
N THR A 14 -0.12 -3.84 6.62
CA THR A 14 0.27 -3.56 8.01
C THR A 14 -0.41 -4.55 8.98
N ALA A 15 0.01 -4.51 10.24
CA ALA A 15 -0.85 -4.97 11.33
C ALA A 15 -2.15 -4.14 11.37
N ILE A 16 -3.21 -4.71 11.92
CA ILE A 16 -4.47 -4.01 12.15
C ILE A 16 -4.49 -3.58 13.63
N GLY A 17 -4.51 -2.27 13.88
CA GLY A 17 -4.65 -1.72 15.22
C GLY A 17 -6.11 -1.66 15.65
N SER A 18 -6.39 -1.94 16.91
CA SER A 18 -7.69 -1.64 17.51
C SER A 18 -7.92 -0.13 17.62
N TYR A 19 -9.18 0.30 17.68
CA TYR A 19 -9.54 1.70 17.90
C TYR A 19 -8.86 2.25 19.17
N ASN A 20 -8.23 3.42 19.08
CA ASN A 20 -7.39 4.01 20.13
C ASN A 20 -6.25 3.10 20.67
N GLY A 21 -5.83 2.10 19.87
CA GLY A 21 -4.79 1.13 20.22
C GLY A 21 -3.41 1.51 19.69
N THR A 22 -2.65 0.47 19.28
CA THR A 22 -1.21 0.54 18.97
C THR A 22 -0.86 1.45 17.81
N LEU A 23 -1.76 1.64 16.84
CA LEU A 23 -1.52 2.45 15.64
C LEU A 23 -2.23 3.81 15.67
N LYS A 24 -2.82 4.22 16.80
CA LYS A 24 -3.63 5.44 16.89
C LYS A 24 -2.90 6.74 16.52
N GLY A 25 -1.58 6.75 16.70
CA GLY A 25 -0.73 7.92 16.44
C GLY A 25 -0.06 7.92 15.07
N VAL A 26 -0.33 6.91 14.23
CA VAL A 26 0.28 6.78 12.91
C VAL A 26 -0.70 7.30 11.87
N ALA A 27 -0.24 8.21 11.01
CA ALA A 27 -1.09 8.77 9.97
C ALA A 27 -1.53 7.69 8.96
N ALA A 28 -2.74 7.81 8.42
CA ALA A 28 -3.23 6.87 7.41
C ALA A 28 -2.33 6.84 6.16
N THR A 29 -1.79 7.99 5.76
CA THR A 29 -0.83 8.12 4.65
C THR A 29 0.48 7.40 4.94
N GLU A 30 0.96 7.42 6.19
CA GLU A 30 2.16 6.70 6.61
C GLU A 30 1.93 5.18 6.56
N LEU A 31 0.81 4.69 7.10
CA LEU A 31 0.42 3.27 7.00
C LEU A 31 0.33 2.81 5.53
N GLY A 32 -0.29 3.63 4.68
CA GLY A 32 -0.36 3.38 3.23
C GLY A 32 1.01 3.37 2.56
N SER A 33 1.89 4.31 2.91
CA SER A 33 3.23 4.40 2.32
C SER A 33 4.07 3.16 2.63
N VAL A 34 4.00 2.64 3.86
CA VAL A 34 4.76 1.45 4.28
C VAL A 34 4.39 0.24 3.45
N VAL A 35 3.10 0.02 3.17
CA VAL A 35 2.66 -1.15 2.38
C VAL A 35 3.03 -1.02 0.90
N VAL A 36 2.94 0.19 0.33
CA VAL A 36 3.35 0.43 -1.06
C VAL A 36 4.85 0.21 -1.24
N CYS A 37 5.67 0.81 -0.36
CA CYS A 37 7.12 0.62 -0.38
C CYS A 37 7.52 -0.84 -0.20
N GLU A 38 6.89 -1.55 0.74
CA GLU A 38 7.20 -2.96 0.98
C GLU A 38 6.77 -3.88 -0.17
N THR A 39 5.63 -3.58 -0.82
CA THR A 39 5.18 -4.29 -2.03
C THR A 39 6.23 -4.17 -3.14
N LEU A 40 6.67 -2.94 -3.44
CA LEU A 40 7.68 -2.70 -4.47
C LEU A 40 9.01 -3.37 -4.14
N ARG A 41 9.44 -3.28 -2.88
CA ARG A 41 10.68 -3.89 -2.41
C ARG A 41 10.67 -5.40 -2.58
N ARG A 42 9.57 -6.08 -2.20
CA ARG A 42 9.44 -7.54 -2.37
C ARG A 42 9.33 -7.94 -3.83
N ALA A 43 8.61 -7.16 -4.63
CA ALA A 43 8.44 -7.41 -6.05
C ALA A 43 9.70 -7.10 -6.88
N GLY A 44 10.72 -6.48 -6.27
CA GLY A 44 11.92 -6.03 -6.97
C GLY A 44 11.64 -4.92 -8.00
N LEU A 45 10.59 -4.13 -7.78
CA LEU A 45 10.14 -3.08 -8.69
C LEU A 45 10.69 -1.72 -8.26
N ASP A 46 11.15 -0.94 -9.24
CA ASP A 46 11.53 0.45 -9.06
C ASP A 46 10.27 1.34 -9.02
N GLY A 47 10.12 2.10 -7.94
CA GLY A 47 9.00 3.03 -7.76
C GLY A 47 8.93 4.12 -8.85
N ALA A 48 10.06 4.45 -9.49
CA ALA A 48 10.08 5.40 -10.61
C ALA A 48 9.35 4.89 -11.86
N LYS A 49 9.05 3.57 -11.93
CA LYS A 49 8.30 2.94 -13.03
C LYS A 49 6.80 2.82 -12.74
N LEU A 50 6.31 3.32 -11.60
CA LEU A 50 4.89 3.33 -11.29
C LEU A 50 4.19 4.48 -12.02
N ASP A 51 3.26 4.15 -12.91
CA ASP A 51 2.46 5.16 -13.62
C ASP A 51 1.29 5.69 -12.78
N THR A 52 0.66 4.84 -11.96
CA THR A 52 -0.56 5.21 -11.23
C THR A 52 -0.70 4.39 -9.94
N VAL A 53 -1.23 5.04 -8.91
CA VAL A 53 -1.63 4.40 -7.65
C VAL A 53 -3.11 4.65 -7.41
N VAL A 54 -3.84 3.59 -7.09
CA VAL A 54 -5.24 3.66 -6.65
C VAL A 54 -5.28 3.25 -5.18
N MET A 55 -5.63 4.20 -4.30
CA MET A 55 -5.65 3.99 -2.84
C MET A 55 -7.02 4.36 -2.27
N GLY A 56 -7.70 3.38 -1.67
CA GLY A 56 -8.96 3.62 -0.98
C GLY A 56 -8.74 4.17 0.43
N ASN A 57 -9.34 5.30 0.77
CA ASN A 57 -9.54 5.72 2.15
C ASN A 57 -10.85 6.51 2.29
N VAL A 58 -11.66 6.13 3.28
CA VAL A 58 -13.05 6.56 3.44
C VAL A 58 -13.15 7.90 4.17
N VAL A 59 -12.52 8.01 5.34
CA VAL A 59 -12.52 9.23 6.16
C VAL A 59 -11.14 9.86 6.06
N GLN A 60 -11.01 10.87 5.20
CA GLN A 60 -9.78 11.63 5.00
C GLN A 60 -9.67 12.84 5.94
N ALA A 61 -10.81 13.28 6.49
CA ALA A 61 -10.87 14.34 7.48
C ALA A 61 -10.50 13.75 8.85
N GLY A 62 -9.19 13.63 9.08
CA GLY A 62 -8.58 13.17 10.32
C GLY A 62 -7.31 13.96 10.59
#